data_AF-A0A151TJ30-F1
#
_entry.id   AF-A0A151TJ30-F1
#
_cell.length_a   1.000
_cell.length_b   1.000
_cell.length_c   1.000
_cell.angle_alpha   90.00
_cell.angle_beta   90.00
_cell.angle_gamma   90.00
#
_symmetry.space_group_name_H-M   'P 1'
#
loop_
_entity.id
_entity.type
_entity.pdbx_description
1 polymer ?
#
loop_
_entity_poly.entity_id
_entity_poly.type
_entity_poly.pdbx_seq_one_letter_code
_entity_poly.pdbx_strand_id
1 'polypeptide(L)'
;MKQNRRRECLSNSNSEGWAKSMVGREPPQNLLPSKHDFPRLVAVLALASLVAWTCNFLYTSLLNPPSKPFCDTNFHSLDYFSDVCEPCPSNGECNDGKLQCLQGYQRHGNLCVEDGDINESARKTVERVEQHLCEEYAKLLCTGIGTVWVCEDDLWNYFEPAGNVKVDNTLYNYTKQRAVETMDKLLETRFNNSRGMKEFKCPDLLAEHYKSYACCIRQWISQHILIVLPICVMLFGCTALFWNIRKKLSMSRRVEELYDKVCEILEDNALTSKSANGECEPWVVASRLRDHLLLPRERKNPLLWKKVEDLVQEDSRIDRYPKLVKGESKVVWEWQVEGSLSASKMKKRKDASQTSVNESMDLNHQQRPAMKTGQ
;
A
#
# COMPACT_ATOMS: atom_id res chain seq x y z
N MET A 1 -0.89 -35.09 0.09
CA MET A 1 0.04 -34.33 0.94
C MET A 1 -0.71 -33.17 1.58
N LYS A 2 -0.72 -33.13 2.93
CA LYS A 2 -1.00 -32.02 3.86
C LYS A 2 -2.12 -30.99 3.57
N GLN A 3 -3.23 -31.19 4.29
CA GLN A 3 -3.83 -30.29 5.29
C GLN A 3 -3.78 -28.77 5.04
N ASN A 4 -4.96 -28.20 4.83
CA ASN A 4 -5.23 -26.78 5.05
C ASN A 4 -6.06 -26.61 6.34
N ARG A 5 -5.63 -25.69 7.19
CA ARG A 5 -6.16 -25.42 8.53
C ARG A 5 -6.98 -24.12 8.43
N ARG A 6 -8.27 -24.15 8.77
CA ARG A 6 -9.03 -22.93 9.05
C ARG A 6 -9.99 -23.21 10.22
N ARG A 7 -9.79 -22.45 11.30
CA ARG A 7 -10.70 -22.33 12.45
C ARG A 7 -11.88 -21.46 12.03
N GLU A 8 -13.05 -21.77 12.53
CA GLU A 8 -14.06 -20.77 12.88
C GLU A 8 -14.89 -21.27 14.06
N CYS A 9 -15.24 -20.30 14.90
CA CYS A 9 -15.98 -20.40 16.15
C CYS A 9 -17.41 -20.88 15.94
N LEU A 10 -18.03 -21.49 16.96
CA LEU A 10 -19.39 -21.09 17.35
C LEU A 10 -19.74 -21.59 18.76
N SER A 11 -20.24 -20.64 19.53
CA SER A 11 -21.07 -20.75 20.73
C SER A 11 -22.23 -21.74 20.59
N ASN A 12 -22.62 -22.43 21.66
CA ASN A 12 -23.98 -22.27 22.19
C ASN A 12 -24.17 -22.84 23.61
N SER A 13 -25.00 -22.13 24.36
CA SER A 13 -25.62 -22.45 25.63
C SER A 13 -26.87 -23.33 25.49
N ASN A 14 -27.40 -23.74 26.66
CA ASN A 14 -28.66 -24.44 26.99
C ASN A 14 -28.43 -25.91 27.36
N SER A 15 -28.54 -26.35 28.62
CA SER A 15 -29.69 -26.26 29.55
C SER A 15 -30.99 -26.70 28.90
N GLU A 16 -31.23 -28.00 28.86
CA GLU A 16 -32.37 -28.66 29.52
C GLU A 16 -32.43 -30.15 29.14
N GLY A 17 -32.78 -31.00 30.12
CA GLY A 17 -33.38 -32.30 29.83
C GLY A 17 -32.46 -33.52 29.88
N TRP A 18 -32.09 -33.98 31.09
CA TRP A 18 -31.87 -35.41 31.32
C TRP A 18 -32.23 -35.85 32.74
N ALA A 19 -33.45 -35.49 33.16
CA ALA A 19 -34.18 -36.25 34.16
C ALA A 19 -34.99 -37.35 33.44
N LYS A 20 -34.36 -38.50 33.19
CA LYS A 20 -34.95 -39.87 33.13
C LYS A 20 -34.01 -40.82 32.38
N SER A 21 -33.27 -41.62 33.13
CA SER A 21 -33.03 -43.06 32.87
C SER A 21 -31.75 -43.50 33.58
N MET A 22 -31.86 -43.88 34.85
CA MET A 22 -31.15 -45.03 35.42
C MET A 22 -31.70 -45.28 36.84
N VAL A 23 -32.90 -45.84 36.87
CA VAL A 23 -33.28 -46.76 37.95
C VAL A 23 -32.70 -48.11 37.56
N GLY A 24 -31.99 -48.76 38.49
CA GLY A 24 -31.72 -50.20 38.41
C GLY A 24 -30.29 -50.59 38.03
N ARG A 25 -29.32 -50.27 38.89
CA ARG A 25 -28.21 -51.21 39.14
C ARG A 25 -27.70 -51.00 40.56
N GLU A 26 -28.04 -51.95 41.43
CA GLU A 26 -27.44 -52.05 42.76
C GLU A 26 -25.92 -52.10 42.64
N PRO A 27 -25.16 -51.34 43.44
CA PRO A 27 -23.73 -51.57 43.57
C PRO A 27 -23.52 -52.91 44.32
N PRO A 28 -22.51 -53.72 43.94
CA PRO A 28 -22.25 -54.99 44.59
C PRO A 28 -21.97 -54.81 46.08
N GLN A 29 -22.54 -55.69 46.90
CA GLN A 29 -22.51 -55.67 48.38
C GLN A 29 -21.12 -56.02 48.97
N ASN A 30 -20.05 -55.35 48.53
CA ASN A 30 -18.70 -55.47 49.09
C ASN A 30 -18.03 -54.09 49.26
N LEU A 31 -18.80 -53.09 49.71
CA LEU A 31 -18.27 -51.77 50.09
C LEU A 31 -17.75 -51.71 51.54
N LEU A 32 -17.87 -52.81 52.28
CA LEU A 32 -17.35 -52.91 53.64
C LEU A 32 -16.14 -53.86 53.65
N PRO A 33 -14.93 -53.38 53.99
CA PRO A 33 -13.75 -54.22 54.05
C PRO A 33 -13.95 -55.34 55.08
N SER A 34 -13.44 -56.53 54.76
CA SER A 34 -13.46 -57.67 55.68
C SER A 34 -12.76 -57.32 57.01
N LYS A 35 -13.07 -58.03 58.09
CA LYS A 35 -12.49 -57.79 59.44
C LYS A 35 -10.94 -57.75 59.46
N HIS A 36 -10.27 -58.31 58.46
CA HIS A 36 -8.81 -58.29 58.33
C HIS A 36 -8.26 -57.15 57.45
N ASP A 37 -9.09 -56.47 56.66
CA ASP A 37 -8.68 -55.37 55.77
C ASP A 37 -8.97 -53.96 56.34
N PHE A 38 -9.90 -53.87 57.31
CA PHE A 38 -10.18 -52.63 58.04
C PHE A 38 -8.94 -51.99 58.69
N PRO A 39 -8.05 -52.71 59.41
CA PRO A 39 -6.84 -52.10 59.96
C PRO A 39 -5.87 -51.62 58.87
N ARG A 40 -5.86 -52.26 57.70
CA ARG A 40 -5.05 -51.84 56.55
C ARG A 40 -5.56 -50.54 55.94
N LEU A 41 -6.88 -50.40 55.80
CA LEU A 41 -7.50 -49.16 55.31
C LEU A 41 -7.27 -48.00 56.28
N VAL A 42 -7.43 -48.24 57.59
CA VAL A 42 -7.16 -47.23 58.63
C VAL A 42 -5.69 -46.84 58.64
N ALA A 43 -4.76 -47.79 58.49
CA ALA A 43 -3.33 -47.50 58.39
C ALA A 43 -2.98 -46.67 57.16
N VAL A 44 -3.59 -46.97 56.00
CA VAL A 44 -3.39 -46.20 54.76
C VAL A 44 -3.95 -44.77 54.90
N LEU A 45 -5.12 -44.60 55.51
CA LEU A 45 -5.69 -43.27 55.78
C LEU A 45 -4.88 -42.48 56.81
N ALA A 46 -4.35 -43.15 57.84
CA ALA A 46 -3.45 -42.55 58.82
C ALA A 46 -2.13 -42.11 58.17
N LEU A 47 -1.54 -42.94 57.31
CA LEU A 47 -0.34 -42.58 56.56
C LEU A 47 -0.61 -41.44 55.57
N ALA A 48 -1.72 -41.48 54.84
CA ALA A 48 -2.07 -40.44 53.90
C ALA A 48 -2.33 -39.09 54.58
N SER A 49 -3.02 -39.09 55.73
CA SER A 49 -3.23 -37.88 56.53
C SER A 49 -1.93 -37.37 57.17
N LEU A 50 -1.05 -38.26 57.65
CA LEU A 50 0.26 -37.89 58.16
C LEU A 50 1.14 -37.27 57.06
N VAL A 51 1.18 -37.87 55.87
CA VAL A 51 1.92 -37.33 54.71
C VAL A 51 1.33 -36.00 54.25
N ALA A 52 0.00 -35.88 54.18
CA ALA A 52 -0.65 -34.61 53.83
C ALA A 52 -0.33 -33.53 54.86
N TRP A 53 -0.33 -33.87 56.15
CA TRP A 53 0.00 -32.93 57.22
C TRP A 53 1.48 -32.54 57.21
N THR A 54 2.40 -33.49 57.02
CA THR A 54 3.83 -33.18 56.91
C THR A 54 4.16 -32.39 55.66
N CYS A 55 3.56 -32.69 54.52
CA CYS A 55 3.72 -31.88 53.30
C CYS A 55 3.15 -30.47 53.47
N ASN A 56 1.99 -30.32 54.12
CA ASN A 56 1.41 -29.00 54.38
C ASN A 56 2.24 -28.21 55.40
N PHE A 57 2.72 -28.85 56.47
CA PHE A 57 3.60 -28.25 57.46
C PHE A 57 4.96 -27.85 56.87
N LEU A 58 5.55 -28.71 56.02
CA LEU A 58 6.78 -28.38 55.30
C LEU A 58 6.56 -27.25 54.28
N TYR A 59 5.44 -27.27 53.54
CA TYR A 59 5.08 -26.20 52.61
C TYR A 59 4.91 -24.86 53.33
N THR A 60 4.17 -24.83 54.44
CA THR A 60 4.00 -23.60 55.24
C THR A 60 5.29 -23.16 55.90
N SER A 61 6.08 -24.07 56.49
CA SER A 61 7.32 -23.72 57.21
C SER A 61 8.48 -23.31 56.29
N LEU A 62 8.63 -23.94 55.12
CA LEU A 62 9.75 -23.67 54.20
C LEU A 62 9.44 -22.57 53.17
N LEU A 63 8.19 -22.44 52.71
CA LEU A 63 7.84 -21.47 51.65
C LEU A 63 7.15 -20.21 52.17
N ASN A 64 6.61 -20.22 53.40
CA ASN A 64 6.02 -19.05 54.06
C ASN A 64 6.45 -18.98 55.54
N PRO A 65 7.74 -18.75 55.84
CA PRO A 65 8.12 -18.39 57.21
C PRO A 65 7.27 -17.19 57.66
N PRO A 66 6.87 -17.10 58.93
CA PRO A 66 6.16 -15.92 59.43
C PRO A 66 7.03 -14.70 59.13
N SER A 67 6.52 -13.80 58.28
CA SER A 67 7.25 -12.58 57.91
C SER A 67 7.57 -11.83 59.20
N LYS A 68 8.84 -11.53 59.44
CA LYS A 68 9.20 -10.64 60.54
C LYS A 68 8.44 -9.33 60.35
N PRO A 69 7.85 -8.74 61.41
CA PRO A 69 7.19 -7.46 61.29
C PRO A 69 8.21 -6.40 60.87
N PHE A 70 7.78 -5.36 60.14
CA PHE A 70 8.66 -4.24 59.84
C PHE A 70 8.87 -3.36 61.08
N CYS A 71 10.05 -2.75 61.23
CA CYS A 71 10.29 -1.77 62.28
C CYS A 71 9.55 -0.47 61.94
N ASP A 72 8.85 0.12 62.91
CA ASP A 72 8.06 1.34 62.70
C ASP A 72 8.96 2.54 62.38
N THR A 73 8.53 3.38 61.44
CA THR A 73 9.32 4.49 60.89
C THR A 73 9.66 5.58 61.93
N ASN A 74 8.98 5.61 63.08
CA ASN A 74 9.15 6.63 64.13
C ASN A 74 10.06 6.25 65.32
N PHE A 75 10.64 5.05 65.37
CA PHE A 75 11.53 4.68 66.48
C PHE A 75 13.01 4.95 66.16
N HIS A 76 13.48 6.15 66.56
CA HIS A 76 14.92 6.49 66.63
C HIS A 76 15.63 5.80 67.81
N SER A 77 15.63 4.47 67.85
CA SER A 77 16.51 3.72 68.75
C SER A 77 17.35 2.74 67.95
N LEU A 78 18.39 3.27 67.29
CA LEU A 78 19.56 2.49 66.92
C LEU A 78 20.16 1.92 68.22
N ASP A 79 19.96 0.63 68.51
CA ASP A 79 21.06 -0.31 68.79
C ASP A 79 20.65 -1.64 69.46
N TYR A 80 19.39 -1.85 69.88
CA TYR A 80 19.10 -2.99 70.77
C TYR A 80 18.11 -4.07 70.27
N PHE A 81 17.50 -3.95 69.08
CA PHE A 81 16.46 -4.91 68.64
C PHE A 81 16.51 -5.32 67.16
N SER A 82 17.67 -5.30 66.50
CA SER A 82 17.79 -5.67 65.07
C SER A 82 17.44 -7.13 64.74
N ASP A 83 17.28 -8.01 65.72
CA ASP A 83 16.91 -9.41 65.46
C ASP A 83 15.39 -9.66 65.38
N VAL A 84 14.57 -8.70 65.85
CA VAL A 84 13.11 -8.88 66.06
C VAL A 84 12.26 -8.37 64.88
N CYS A 85 12.70 -7.32 64.19
CA CYS A 85 11.96 -6.71 63.06
C CYS A 85 12.84 -6.49 61.83
N GLU A 86 12.23 -6.51 60.65
CA GLU A 86 12.89 -6.14 59.39
C GLU A 86 12.93 -4.61 59.24
N PRO A 87 14.03 -4.02 58.76
CA PRO A 87 14.09 -2.57 58.53
C PRO A 87 13.05 -2.15 57.49
N CYS A 88 12.43 -0.99 57.68
CA CYS A 88 11.46 -0.46 56.73
C CYS A 88 12.15 -0.20 55.37
N PRO A 89 11.68 -0.78 54.26
CA PRO A 89 12.27 -0.60 52.95
C PRO A 89 12.12 0.85 52.46
N SER A 90 12.98 1.26 51.53
CA SER A 90 12.85 2.56 50.88
C SER A 90 11.52 2.68 50.17
N ASN A 91 10.98 3.90 50.14
CA ASN A 91 9.68 4.23 49.55
C ASN A 91 8.48 3.51 50.19
N GLY A 92 8.63 3.04 51.44
CA GLY A 92 7.57 2.49 52.26
C GLY A 92 7.42 3.26 53.58
N GLU A 93 6.22 3.25 54.12
CA GLU A 93 5.86 3.69 55.46
C GLU A 93 5.48 2.46 56.28
N CYS A 94 6.13 2.26 57.42
CA CYS A 94 5.94 1.10 58.28
C CYS A 94 5.31 1.54 59.59
N ASN A 95 4.10 1.05 59.86
CA ASN A 95 3.35 1.33 61.09
C ASN A 95 2.76 0.01 61.64
N ASP A 96 2.93 -0.24 62.94
CA ASP A 96 2.53 -1.47 63.65
C ASP A 96 3.02 -2.75 62.95
N GLY A 97 4.24 -2.75 62.43
CA GLY A 97 4.79 -3.91 61.73
C GLY A 97 4.26 -4.13 60.31
N LYS A 98 3.41 -3.23 59.79
CA LYS A 98 2.85 -3.31 58.44
C LYS A 98 3.50 -2.32 57.51
N LEU A 99 3.95 -2.81 56.35
CA LEU A 99 4.43 -1.99 55.24
C LEU A 99 3.27 -1.46 54.39
N GLN A 100 3.19 -0.15 54.25
CA GLN A 100 2.41 0.56 53.23
C GLN A 100 3.38 1.26 52.28
N CYS A 101 3.22 1.09 50.97
CA CYS A 101 4.09 1.78 50.01
C CYS A 101 3.67 3.23 49.83
N LEU A 102 4.65 4.11 49.64
CA LEU A 102 4.40 5.51 49.29
C LEU A 102 3.66 5.58 47.95
N GLN A 103 2.96 6.68 47.74
CA GLN A 103 2.21 6.91 46.52
C GLN A 103 3.13 6.82 45.29
N GLY A 104 2.71 6.04 44.29
CA GLY A 104 3.54 5.77 43.11
C GLY A 104 4.31 4.45 43.15
N TYR A 105 4.27 3.75 44.29
CA TYR A 105 4.99 2.49 44.50
C TYR A 105 4.01 1.36 44.81
N GLN A 106 4.23 0.21 44.18
CA GLN A 106 3.48 -1.01 44.39
C GLN A 106 4.27 -1.98 45.27
N ARG A 107 3.58 -2.66 46.18
CA ARG A 107 4.19 -3.65 47.07
C ARG A 107 4.54 -4.92 46.29
N HIS A 108 5.83 -5.26 46.27
CA HIS A 108 6.33 -6.50 45.70
C HIS A 108 7.14 -7.26 46.76
N GLY A 109 6.47 -8.16 47.48
CA GLY A 109 7.03 -8.84 48.65
C GLY A 109 7.26 -7.88 49.82
N ASN A 110 8.52 -7.74 50.21
CA ASN A 110 8.99 -6.85 51.30
C ASN A 110 9.60 -5.54 50.77
N LEU A 111 9.38 -5.21 49.50
CA LEU A 111 9.90 -4.01 48.85
C LEU A 111 8.74 -3.20 48.23
N CYS A 112 8.96 -1.88 48.12
CA CYS A 112 8.09 -0.96 47.40
C CYS A 112 8.78 -0.57 46.09
N VAL A 113 8.24 -1.03 44.96
CA VAL A 113 8.81 -0.82 43.62
C VAL A 113 7.94 0.18 42.87
N GLU A 114 8.54 1.03 42.03
CA GLU A 114 7.76 1.98 41.21
C GLU A 114 6.69 1.23 40.41
N ASP A 115 5.47 1.77 40.43
CA ASP A 115 4.34 1.18 39.71
C ASP A 115 4.57 1.29 38.19
N GLY A 116 4.63 0.14 37.54
CA GLY A 116 4.83 0.03 36.09
C GLY A 116 3.71 0.70 35.29
N ASP A 117 2.47 0.65 35.78
CA ASP A 117 1.30 1.22 35.10
C ASP A 117 1.33 2.75 35.14
N ILE A 118 1.81 3.33 36.25
CA ILE A 118 2.03 4.77 36.38
C ILE A 118 3.13 5.22 35.42
N ASN A 119 4.26 4.50 35.39
CA ASN A 119 5.36 4.86 34.52
C ASN A 119 4.99 4.72 33.03
N GLU A 120 4.22 3.69 32.66
CA GLU A 120 3.74 3.51 31.29
C GLU A 120 2.71 4.59 30.89
N SER A 121 1.77 4.92 31.78
CA SER A 121 0.77 5.97 31.53
C SER A 121 1.40 7.36 31.44
N ALA A 122 2.38 7.66 32.30
CA ALA A 122 3.19 8.88 32.19
C ALA A 122 3.93 8.93 30.85
N ARG A 123 4.61 7.84 30.45
CA ARG A 123 5.32 7.78 29.16
C ARG A 123 4.40 7.98 27.96
N LYS A 124 3.23 7.32 27.91
CA LYS A 124 2.24 7.50 26.84
C LYS A 124 1.75 8.95 26.74
N THR A 125 1.65 9.64 27.87
CA THR A 125 1.25 11.04 27.92
C THR A 125 2.35 11.93 27.34
N VAL A 126 3.60 11.67 27.72
CA VAL A 126 4.78 12.38 27.19
C VAL A 126 4.93 12.18 25.69
N GLU A 127 4.77 10.95 25.19
CA GLU A 127 4.83 10.67 23.74
C GLU A 127 3.78 11.48 22.95
N ARG A 128 2.57 11.60 23.49
CA ARG A 128 1.49 12.38 22.86
C ARG A 128 1.78 13.89 22.88
N VAL A 129 2.32 14.38 23.99
CA VAL A 129 2.78 15.76 24.16
C VAL A 129 3.91 16.10 23.19
N GLU A 130 4.92 15.22 23.12
CA GLU A 130 6.06 15.36 22.21
C GLU A 130 5.59 15.44 20.78
N GLN A 131 4.77 14.48 20.34
CA GLN A 131 4.23 14.46 18.99
C GLN A 131 3.49 15.76 18.68
N HIS A 132 2.61 16.22 19.57
CA HIS A 132 1.84 17.44 19.34
C HIS A 132 2.73 18.69 19.27
N LEU A 133 3.64 18.88 20.22
CA LEU A 133 4.55 20.03 20.26
C LEU A 133 5.51 20.04 19.07
N CYS A 134 6.05 18.88 18.70
CA CYS A 134 6.98 18.78 17.58
C CYS A 134 6.27 18.92 16.24
N GLU A 135 5.04 18.43 16.07
CA GLU A 135 4.26 18.66 14.86
C GLU A 135 3.89 20.14 14.67
N GLU A 136 3.44 20.83 15.73
CA GLU A 136 3.13 22.25 15.67
C GLU A 136 4.38 23.10 15.44
N TYR A 137 5.50 22.76 16.09
CA TYR A 137 6.76 23.45 15.84
C TYR A 137 7.30 23.18 14.43
N ALA A 138 7.17 21.96 13.91
CA ALA A 138 7.53 21.63 12.53
C ALA A 138 6.68 22.42 11.51
N LYS A 139 5.36 22.59 11.75
CA LYS A 139 4.52 23.47 10.93
C LYS A 139 5.01 24.90 10.95
N LEU A 140 5.37 25.42 12.13
CA LEU A 140 5.94 26.76 12.28
C LEU A 140 7.24 26.93 11.49
N LEU A 141 8.15 25.95 11.52
CA LEU A 141 9.39 25.99 10.73
C LEU A 141 9.11 26.04 9.21
N CYS A 142 7.97 25.50 8.77
CA CYS A 142 7.59 25.40 7.37
C CYS A 142 6.80 26.60 6.85
N THR A 143 5.83 27.09 7.63
CA THR A 143 4.91 28.17 7.22
C THR A 143 5.20 29.50 7.90
N GLY A 144 5.98 29.50 8.99
CA GLY A 144 6.21 30.65 9.85
C GLY A 144 5.05 30.97 10.79
N ILE A 145 4.02 30.11 10.87
CA ILE A 145 2.79 30.36 11.64
C ILE A 145 2.75 29.44 12.87
N GLY A 146 2.50 30.02 14.05
CA GLY A 146 2.27 29.29 15.30
C GLY A 146 3.01 29.87 16.50
N THR A 147 3.02 29.13 17.60
CA THR A 147 3.77 29.45 18.83
C THR A 147 4.82 28.38 19.10
N VAL A 148 6.05 28.80 19.40
CA VAL A 148 7.18 27.89 19.68
C VAL A 148 7.16 27.37 21.12
N TRP A 149 6.76 28.23 22.07
CA TRP A 149 6.72 27.93 23.50
C TRP A 149 5.28 27.77 23.95
N VAL A 150 5.00 26.67 24.66
CA VAL A 150 3.65 26.34 25.15
C VAL A 150 3.68 26.24 26.67
N CYS A 151 2.75 26.94 27.34
CA CYS A 151 2.61 26.91 28.80
C CYS A 151 2.13 25.53 29.28
N GLU A 152 2.61 25.10 30.45
CA GLU A 152 2.23 23.83 31.07
C GLU A 152 0.71 23.66 31.24
N ASP A 153 0.00 24.68 31.73
CA ASP A 153 -1.46 24.59 31.93
C ASP A 153 -2.23 24.43 30.61
N ASP A 154 -1.84 25.20 29.58
CA ASP A 154 -2.44 25.12 28.24
C ASP A 154 -2.23 23.73 27.63
N LEU A 155 -1.07 23.13 27.90
CA LEU A 155 -0.73 21.78 27.48
C LEU A 155 -1.64 20.74 28.14
N TRP A 156 -1.81 20.81 29.47
CA TRP A 156 -2.61 19.85 30.22
C TRP A 156 -4.10 19.91 29.86
N ASN A 157 -4.65 21.11 29.62
CA ASN A 157 -6.02 21.28 29.17
C ASN A 157 -6.34 20.50 27.87
N TYR A 158 -5.35 20.28 27.01
CA TYR A 158 -5.51 19.53 25.78
C TYR A 158 -5.46 18.00 25.98
N PHE A 159 -4.74 17.54 27.00
CA PHE A 159 -4.49 16.13 27.26
C PHE A 159 -5.32 15.53 28.40
N GLU A 160 -6.14 16.35 29.07
CA GLU A 160 -7.11 15.87 30.06
C GLU A 160 -8.02 14.80 29.44
N PRO A 161 -8.20 13.64 30.10
CA PRO A 161 -9.09 12.61 29.60
C PRO A 161 -10.53 13.14 29.60
N ALA A 162 -11.12 13.27 28.41
CA ALA A 162 -12.54 13.60 28.27
C ALA A 162 -13.39 12.43 28.81
N GLY A 163 -13.76 12.48 30.08
CA GLY A 163 -14.70 11.54 30.69
C GLY A 163 -14.59 11.43 32.20
N ASN A 164 -15.75 11.19 32.85
CA ASN A 164 -15.94 11.01 34.30
C ASN A 164 -15.31 9.71 34.83
N VAL A 165 -14.06 9.43 34.52
CA VAL A 165 -13.33 8.33 35.16
C VAL A 165 -12.86 8.86 36.50
N LYS A 166 -13.44 8.31 37.57
CA LYS A 166 -13.02 8.51 38.96
C LYS A 166 -11.65 7.85 39.17
N VAL A 167 -10.64 8.31 38.43
CA VAL A 167 -9.23 8.06 38.75
C VAL A 167 -9.00 8.74 40.09
N ASP A 168 -8.39 8.03 41.04
CA ASP A 168 -8.01 8.64 42.31
C ASP A 168 -7.22 9.92 42.01
N ASN A 169 -7.75 11.07 42.41
CA ASN A 169 -7.19 12.39 42.09
C ASN A 169 -5.70 12.48 42.48
N THR A 170 -5.33 11.77 43.54
CA THR A 170 -3.96 11.59 43.99
C THR A 170 -3.11 10.84 42.96
N LEU A 171 -3.54 9.64 42.52
CA LEU A 171 -2.85 8.84 41.51
C LEU A 171 -2.64 9.62 40.21
N TYR A 172 -3.68 10.32 39.74
CA TYR A 172 -3.59 11.19 38.57
C TYR A 172 -2.55 12.30 38.73
N ASN A 173 -2.54 13.00 39.86
CA ASN A 173 -1.56 14.05 40.14
C ASN A 173 -0.12 13.52 40.15
N TYR A 174 0.10 12.33 40.69
CA TYR A 174 1.42 11.69 40.67
C TYR A 174 1.85 11.31 39.25
N THR A 175 0.95 10.72 38.45
CA THR A 175 1.22 10.43 37.03
C THR A 175 1.52 11.72 36.25
N LYS A 176 0.77 12.80 36.50
CA LYS A 176 1.01 14.12 35.91
C LYS A 176 2.40 14.63 36.28
N GLN A 177 2.76 14.62 37.56
CA GLN A 177 4.10 15.04 38.02
C GLN A 177 5.21 14.22 37.35
N ARG A 178 5.08 12.89 37.33
CA ARG A 178 6.08 12.01 36.68
C ARG A 178 6.19 12.29 35.18
N ALA A 179 5.09 12.63 34.51
CA ALA A 179 5.09 13.03 33.11
C ALA A 179 5.83 14.37 32.92
N VAL A 180 5.58 15.39 33.76
CA VAL A 180 6.31 16.68 33.73
C VAL A 180 7.81 16.48 33.94
N GLU A 181 8.21 15.67 34.92
CA GLU A 181 9.63 15.35 35.16
C GLU A 181 10.30 14.66 33.97
N THR A 182 9.53 13.88 33.21
CA THR A 182 10.01 13.22 32.00
C THR A 182 10.05 14.19 30.82
N MET A 183 9.08 15.10 30.70
CA MET A 183 9.09 16.20 29.72
C MET A 183 10.28 17.13 29.94
N ASP A 184 10.59 17.49 31.18
CA ASP A 184 11.74 18.32 31.54
C ASP A 184 13.08 17.72 31.06
N LYS A 185 13.16 16.40 30.86
CA LYS A 185 14.36 15.70 30.36
C LYS A 185 14.41 15.61 28.83
N LEU A 186 13.26 15.53 28.16
CA LEU A 186 13.16 15.30 26.71
C LEU A 186 12.96 16.58 25.90
N LEU A 187 12.32 17.58 26.50
CA LEU A 187 11.93 18.83 25.85
C LEU A 187 12.77 20.01 26.37
N GLU A 188 12.86 21.07 25.58
CA GLU A 188 13.45 22.32 26.03
C GLU A 188 12.46 23.03 26.96
N THR A 189 12.95 23.46 28.12
CA THR A 189 12.11 24.11 29.13
C THR A 189 12.61 25.50 29.47
N ARG A 190 11.65 26.39 29.74
CA ARG A 190 11.92 27.76 30.16
C ARG A 190 10.95 28.16 31.26
N PHE A 191 11.43 28.94 32.22
CA PHE A 191 10.56 29.57 33.20
C PHE A 191 10.13 30.96 32.71
N ASN A 192 8.83 31.19 32.63
CA ASN A 192 8.30 32.49 32.22
C ASN A 192 7.96 33.34 33.46
N ASN A 193 8.80 34.32 33.77
CA ASN A 193 8.63 35.24 34.91
C ASN A 193 7.32 36.04 34.90
N SER A 194 6.66 36.18 33.74
CA SER A 194 5.41 36.96 33.63
C SER A 194 4.16 36.19 34.08
N ARG A 195 4.14 34.85 33.89
CA ARG A 195 3.03 33.98 34.29
C ARG A 195 3.38 33.09 35.49
N GLY A 196 4.67 33.01 35.87
CA GLY A 196 5.15 32.13 36.94
C GLY A 196 5.06 30.64 36.58
N MET A 197 4.92 30.32 35.29
CA MET A 197 4.69 28.96 34.80
C MET A 197 5.86 28.47 33.94
N LYS A 198 6.02 27.14 33.89
CA LYS A 198 6.95 26.47 32.98
C LYS A 198 6.39 26.46 31.55
N GLU A 199 7.25 26.69 30.59
CA GLU A 199 6.97 26.58 29.16
C GLU A 199 7.83 25.47 28.56
N PHE A 200 7.22 24.70 27.66
CA PHE A 200 7.86 23.61 26.93
C PHE A 200 8.01 23.98 25.44
N LYS A 201 9.12 23.54 24.86
CA LYS A 201 9.43 23.64 23.43
C LYS A 201 10.02 22.31 22.94
N CYS A 202 9.62 21.88 21.74
CA CYS A 202 10.26 20.75 21.08
C CYS A 202 11.68 21.11 20.60
N PRO A 203 12.72 20.30 20.90
CA PRO A 203 14.08 20.55 20.42
C PRO A 203 14.16 20.66 18.90
N ASP A 204 15.02 21.55 18.38
CA ASP A 204 15.11 21.83 16.93
C ASP A 204 15.45 20.58 16.10
N LEU A 205 16.35 19.73 16.62
CA LEU A 205 16.73 18.46 15.98
C LEU A 205 15.56 17.47 15.89
N LEU A 206 14.73 17.43 16.93
CA LEU A 206 13.57 16.54 16.99
C LEU A 206 12.48 17.04 16.05
N ALA A 207 12.20 18.35 16.08
CA ALA A 207 11.21 18.98 15.22
C ALA A 207 11.49 18.81 13.72
N GLU A 208 12.77 18.75 13.31
CA GLU A 208 13.16 18.48 11.92
C GLU A 208 12.60 17.14 11.40
N HIS A 209 12.52 16.11 12.27
CA HIS A 209 12.01 14.80 11.92
C HIS A 209 10.48 14.78 11.73
N TYR A 210 9.77 15.71 12.38
CA TYR A 210 8.32 15.87 12.27
C TYR A 210 7.91 16.76 11.08
N LYS A 211 8.85 17.30 10.30
CA LYS A 211 8.53 18.06 9.09
C LYS A 211 7.88 17.19 8.03
N SER A 212 6.79 17.70 7.44
CA SER A 212 6.18 17.06 6.28
C SER A 212 7.14 17.05 5.10
N TYR A 213 7.18 15.93 4.36
CA TYR A 213 7.99 15.79 3.13
C TYR A 213 7.77 16.94 2.14
N ALA A 214 6.53 17.43 2.03
CA ALA A 214 6.21 18.55 1.16
C ALA A 214 6.95 19.84 1.55
N CYS A 215 7.10 20.09 2.85
CA CYS A 215 7.86 21.22 3.36
C CYS A 215 9.35 21.06 3.08
N CYS A 216 9.93 19.89 3.37
CA CYS A 216 11.34 19.63 3.11
C CYS A 216 11.68 19.82 1.62
N ILE A 217 10.83 19.31 0.73
CA ILE A 217 10.98 19.48 -0.72
C ILE A 217 10.87 20.95 -1.09
N ARG A 218 9.88 21.69 -0.58
CA ARG A 218 9.74 23.13 -0.87
C ARG A 218 10.94 23.93 -0.39
N GLN A 219 11.42 23.69 0.82
CA GLN A 219 12.58 24.36 1.38
C GLN A 219 13.83 24.04 0.54
N TRP A 220 14.03 22.77 0.19
CA TRP A 220 15.13 22.35 -0.69
C TRP A 220 15.06 22.99 -2.08
N ILE A 221 13.88 22.97 -2.72
CA ILE A 221 13.68 23.62 -4.02
C ILE A 221 13.95 25.13 -3.92
N SER A 222 13.48 25.79 -2.84
CA SER A 222 13.68 27.22 -2.65
C SER A 222 15.16 27.58 -2.49
N GLN A 223 15.92 26.76 -1.76
CA GLN A 223 17.36 26.94 -1.56
C GLN A 223 18.14 26.70 -2.86
N HIS A 224 17.69 25.74 -3.69
CA HIS A 224 18.37 25.36 -4.92
C HIS A 224 17.66 25.85 -6.20
N ILE A 225 16.81 26.88 -6.11
CA ILE A 225 15.95 27.32 -7.23
C ILE A 225 16.75 27.72 -8.47
N LEU A 226 17.91 28.34 -8.26
CA LEU A 226 18.82 28.77 -9.34
C LEU A 226 19.41 27.59 -10.15
N ILE A 227 19.47 26.40 -9.55
CA ILE A 227 19.96 25.17 -10.20
C ILE A 227 18.79 24.35 -10.76
N VAL A 228 17.70 24.25 -10.00
CA VAL A 228 16.54 23.43 -10.39
C VAL A 228 15.83 24.01 -11.61
N LEU A 229 15.60 25.32 -11.65
CA LEU A 229 14.89 25.98 -12.76
C LEU A 229 15.54 25.74 -14.14
N PRO A 230 16.86 25.97 -14.34
CA PRO A 230 17.47 25.73 -15.65
C PRO A 230 17.46 24.26 -16.04
N ILE A 231 17.62 23.32 -15.10
CA ILE A 231 17.52 21.87 -15.38
C ILE A 231 16.11 21.52 -15.86
N CYS A 232 15.07 22.02 -15.20
CA CYS A 232 13.69 21.80 -15.60
C CYS A 232 13.40 22.36 -17.00
N VAL A 233 13.85 23.58 -17.29
CA VAL A 233 13.70 24.20 -18.61
C VAL A 233 14.45 23.40 -19.68
N MET A 234 15.66 22.94 -19.38
CA MET A 234 16.47 22.11 -20.28
C MET A 234 15.76 20.78 -20.59
N LEU A 235 15.25 20.07 -19.58
CA LEU A 235 14.53 18.81 -19.78
C LEU A 235 13.24 19.01 -20.60
N PHE A 236 12.48 20.07 -20.30
CA PHE A 236 11.28 20.39 -21.07
C PHE A 236 11.61 20.75 -22.53
N GLY A 237 12.68 21.53 -22.75
CA GLY A 237 13.19 21.84 -24.08
C GLY A 237 13.64 20.60 -24.85
N CYS A 238 14.44 19.72 -24.23
CA CYS A 238 14.91 18.48 -24.83
C CYS A 238 13.76 17.55 -25.22
N THR A 239 12.77 17.39 -24.33
CA THR A 239 11.59 16.57 -24.64
C THR A 239 10.77 17.18 -25.77
N ALA A 240 10.48 18.48 -25.75
CA ALA A 240 9.76 19.16 -26.84
C ALA A 240 10.48 19.02 -28.20
N LEU A 241 11.80 19.24 -28.23
CA LEU A 241 12.62 19.06 -29.44
C LEU A 241 12.56 17.62 -29.94
N PHE A 242 12.73 16.65 -29.05
CA PHE A 242 12.66 15.23 -29.38
C PHE A 242 11.30 14.84 -29.96
N TRP A 243 10.22 15.30 -29.33
CA TRP A 243 8.86 15.11 -29.84
C TRP A 243 8.65 15.74 -31.21
N ASN A 244 9.19 16.94 -31.44
CA ASN A 244 9.11 17.62 -32.73
C ASN A 244 9.87 16.87 -33.84
N ILE A 245 11.08 16.38 -33.54
CA ILE A 245 11.88 15.56 -34.47
C ILE A 245 11.15 14.26 -34.78
N ARG A 246 10.67 13.54 -33.76
CA ARG A 246 9.91 12.30 -33.95
C ARG A 246 8.65 12.52 -34.78
N LYS A 247 7.92 13.60 -34.54
CA LYS A 247 6.75 13.98 -35.33
C LYS A 247 7.14 14.24 -36.79
N LYS A 248 8.21 15.00 -37.04
CA LYS A 248 8.70 15.28 -38.41
C LYS A 248 9.12 13.99 -39.14
N LEU A 249 9.85 13.10 -38.48
CA LEU A 249 10.27 11.81 -39.04
C LEU A 249 9.10 10.87 -39.32
N SER A 250 8.12 10.80 -38.40
CA SER A 250 6.90 10.03 -38.60
C SER A 250 6.10 10.55 -39.80
N MET A 251 6.05 11.88 -39.98
CA MET A 251 5.38 12.48 -41.13
C MET A 251 6.10 12.15 -42.44
N SER A 252 7.45 12.20 -42.49
CA SER A 252 8.20 11.84 -43.71
C SER A 252 7.92 10.41 -44.15
N ARG A 253 8.06 9.45 -43.22
CA ARG A 253 7.78 8.03 -43.51
C ARG A 253 6.35 7.81 -43.98
N ARG A 254 5.38 8.49 -43.36
CA ARG A 254 3.97 8.38 -43.77
C ARG A 254 3.72 8.97 -45.17
N VAL A 255 4.42 10.04 -45.55
CA VAL A 255 4.35 10.62 -46.90
C VAL A 255 4.91 9.65 -47.93
N GLU A 256 6.08 9.05 -47.66
CA GLU A 256 6.71 8.04 -48.52
C GLU A 256 5.79 6.82 -48.71
N GLU A 257 5.22 6.27 -47.63
CA GLU A 257 4.25 5.16 -47.71
C GLU A 257 3.00 5.50 -48.55
N LEU A 258 2.52 6.74 -48.48
CA LEU A 258 1.37 7.18 -49.26
C LEU A 258 1.73 7.34 -50.73
N TYR A 259 2.92 7.88 -51.02
CA TYR A 259 3.45 8.01 -52.36
C TYR A 259 3.65 6.65 -53.04
N ASP A 260 4.23 5.67 -52.35
CA ASP A 260 4.41 4.32 -52.87
C ASP A 260 3.06 3.67 -53.23
N LYS A 261 2.04 3.85 -52.38
CA LYS A 261 0.67 3.37 -52.65
C LYS A 261 0.02 4.08 -53.84
N VAL A 262 0.28 5.37 -54.02
CA VAL A 262 -0.18 6.10 -55.21
C VAL A 262 0.46 5.50 -56.46
N CYS A 263 1.78 5.25 -56.43
CA CYS A 263 2.49 4.64 -57.56
C CYS A 263 1.95 3.25 -57.88
N GLU A 264 1.71 2.40 -56.87
CA GLU A 264 1.14 1.06 -57.03
C GLU A 264 -0.25 1.12 -57.69
N ILE A 265 -1.14 2.01 -57.21
CA ILE A 265 -2.49 2.15 -57.78
C ILE A 265 -2.45 2.67 -59.23
N LEU A 266 -1.57 3.64 -59.53
CA LEU A 266 -1.44 4.18 -60.88
C LEU A 266 -0.83 3.15 -61.85
N GLU A 267 0.19 2.41 -61.42
CA GLU A 267 0.78 1.30 -62.20
C GLU A 267 -0.26 0.20 -62.47
N ASP A 268 -1.01 -0.22 -61.45
CA ASP A 268 -2.05 -1.26 -61.59
C ASP A 268 -3.21 -0.81 -62.48
N ASN A 269 -3.62 0.46 -62.42
CA ASN A 269 -4.65 1.02 -63.31
C ASN A 269 -4.15 1.08 -64.76
N ALA A 270 -2.89 1.45 -64.99
CA ALA A 270 -2.30 1.44 -66.33
C ALA A 270 -2.15 0.00 -66.89
N LEU A 271 -1.86 -1.00 -66.05
CA LEU A 271 -1.83 -2.40 -66.46
C LEU A 271 -3.23 -2.95 -66.78
N THR A 272 -4.24 -2.61 -65.98
CA THR A 272 -5.61 -3.08 -66.20
C THR A 272 -6.24 -2.46 -67.44
N SER A 273 -6.04 -1.17 -67.70
CA SER A 273 -6.55 -0.49 -68.91
C SER A 273 -6.01 -1.12 -70.20
N LYS A 274 -4.72 -1.49 -70.23
CA LYS A 274 -4.09 -2.19 -71.37
C LYS A 274 -4.62 -3.61 -71.56
N SER A 275 -4.98 -4.32 -70.48
CA SER A 275 -5.49 -5.70 -70.56
C SER A 275 -6.98 -5.81 -70.92
N ALA A 276 -7.78 -4.77 -70.63
CA ALA A 276 -9.24 -4.79 -70.69
C ALA A 276 -9.82 -4.18 -71.97
N ASN A 277 -9.14 -4.33 -73.13
CA ASN A 277 -9.61 -3.82 -74.44
C ASN A 277 -10.12 -2.36 -74.42
N GLY A 278 -9.55 -1.50 -73.57
CA GLY A 278 -9.88 -0.07 -73.52
C GLY A 278 -11.15 0.32 -72.75
N GLU A 279 -11.80 -0.58 -72.01
CA GLU A 279 -12.99 -0.23 -71.21
C GLU A 279 -12.64 0.51 -69.90
N CYS A 280 -11.39 0.41 -69.42
CA CYS A 280 -10.94 1.04 -68.18
C CYS A 280 -10.04 2.25 -68.48
N GLU A 281 -10.31 3.38 -67.83
CA GLU A 281 -9.54 4.61 -67.99
C GLU A 281 -8.13 4.48 -67.37
N PRO A 282 -7.05 4.91 -68.07
CA PRO A 282 -5.67 4.78 -67.59
C PRO A 282 -5.28 5.79 -66.49
N TRP A 283 -6.15 6.76 -66.18
CA TRP A 283 -5.91 7.87 -65.26
C TRP A 283 -6.85 7.84 -64.06
N VAL A 284 -6.43 8.46 -62.95
CA VAL A 284 -7.20 8.53 -61.70
C VAL A 284 -7.34 9.97 -61.23
N VAL A 285 -8.51 10.35 -60.71
CA VAL A 285 -8.73 11.67 -60.10
C VAL A 285 -7.94 11.80 -58.79
N ALA A 286 -7.11 12.83 -58.65
CA ALA A 286 -6.24 13.04 -57.49
C ALA A 286 -7.02 13.12 -56.16
N SER A 287 -8.17 13.79 -56.16
CA SER A 287 -9.02 13.88 -54.96
C SER A 287 -9.56 12.53 -54.50
N ARG A 288 -9.79 11.58 -55.44
CA ARG A 288 -10.25 10.22 -55.11
C ARG A 288 -9.14 9.41 -54.44
N LEU A 289 -7.90 9.55 -54.91
CA LEU A 289 -6.73 8.93 -54.28
C LEU A 289 -6.56 9.44 -52.85
N ARG A 290 -6.65 10.76 -52.65
CA ARG A 290 -6.59 11.37 -51.32
C ARG A 290 -7.63 10.78 -50.37
N ASP A 291 -8.88 10.72 -50.81
CA ASP A 291 -9.99 10.32 -49.95
C ASP A 291 -9.94 8.82 -49.62
N HIS A 292 -9.39 8.00 -50.53
CA HIS A 292 -9.19 6.56 -50.34
C HIS A 292 -7.95 6.22 -49.48
N LEU A 293 -6.85 6.96 -49.63
CA LEU A 293 -5.57 6.66 -48.98
C LEU A 293 -5.42 7.33 -47.61
N LEU A 294 -6.05 8.48 -47.38
CA LEU A 294 -5.97 9.20 -46.10
C LEU A 294 -7.07 8.77 -45.13
N LEU A 295 -6.68 8.55 -43.87
CA LEU A 295 -7.65 8.33 -42.79
C LEU A 295 -8.43 9.63 -42.48
N PRO A 296 -9.68 9.55 -41.98
CA PRO A 296 -10.47 10.73 -41.63
C PRO A 296 -9.77 11.72 -40.68
N ARG A 297 -8.88 11.22 -39.80
CA ARG A 297 -8.07 12.05 -38.89
C ARG A 297 -6.93 12.78 -39.61
N GLU A 298 -6.35 12.17 -40.64
CA GLU A 298 -5.25 12.72 -41.45
C GLU A 298 -5.76 13.78 -42.43
N ARG A 299 -7.00 13.67 -42.92
CA ARG A 299 -7.64 14.65 -43.82
C ARG A 299 -7.78 16.05 -43.22
N LYS A 300 -7.74 16.18 -41.89
CA LYS A 300 -7.77 17.49 -41.20
C LYS A 300 -6.47 18.28 -41.38
N ASN A 301 -5.36 17.61 -41.71
CA ASN A 301 -4.04 18.23 -41.89
C ASN A 301 -3.68 18.24 -43.38
N PRO A 302 -3.90 19.36 -44.11
CA PRO A 302 -3.65 19.40 -45.56
C PRO A 302 -2.17 19.25 -45.92
N LEU A 303 -1.27 19.52 -44.97
CA LEU A 303 0.18 19.44 -45.17
C LEU A 303 0.70 18.04 -45.51
N LEU A 304 0.02 16.98 -45.05
CA LEU A 304 0.43 15.60 -45.35
C LEU A 304 0.25 15.32 -46.85
N TRP A 305 -0.96 15.59 -47.35
CA TRP A 305 -1.29 15.36 -48.76
C TRP A 305 -0.51 16.27 -49.69
N LYS A 306 -0.34 17.54 -49.32
CA LYS A 306 0.46 18.49 -50.10
C LYS A 306 1.88 17.98 -50.38
N LYS A 307 2.54 17.39 -49.38
CA LYS A 307 3.87 16.78 -49.57
C LYS A 307 3.85 15.55 -50.49
N VAL A 308 2.77 14.76 -50.47
CA VAL A 308 2.61 13.65 -51.42
C VAL A 308 2.45 14.20 -52.84
N GLU A 309 1.66 15.28 -53.02
CA GLU A 309 1.53 15.95 -54.31
C GLU A 309 2.85 16.53 -54.81
N ASP A 310 3.69 17.07 -53.91
CA ASP A 310 5.04 17.55 -54.23
C ASP A 310 5.92 16.39 -54.74
N LEU A 311 5.94 15.22 -54.07
CA LEU A 311 6.68 14.04 -54.52
C LEU A 311 6.17 13.50 -55.88
N VAL A 312 4.85 13.47 -56.08
CA VAL A 312 4.26 13.04 -57.35
C VAL A 312 4.61 14.02 -58.48
N GLN A 313 4.68 15.32 -58.20
CA GLN A 313 5.06 16.32 -59.18
C GLN A 313 6.54 16.22 -59.60
N GLU A 314 7.41 15.74 -58.71
CA GLU A 314 8.82 15.47 -59.00
C GLU A 314 9.05 14.14 -59.74
N ASP A 315 8.08 13.21 -59.71
CA ASP A 315 8.17 11.92 -60.37
C ASP A 315 7.84 12.01 -61.87
N SER A 316 8.85 11.87 -62.72
CA SER A 316 8.70 11.89 -64.19
C SER A 316 7.87 10.73 -64.76
N ARG A 317 7.53 9.72 -63.95
CA ARG A 317 6.71 8.58 -64.37
C ARG A 317 5.21 8.89 -64.36
N ILE A 318 4.81 9.98 -63.70
CA ILE A 318 3.40 10.33 -63.48
C ILE A 318 3.09 11.67 -64.15
N ASP A 319 2.11 11.67 -65.05
CA ASP A 319 1.59 12.89 -65.66
C ASP A 319 0.43 13.46 -64.86
N ARG A 320 0.43 14.78 -64.72
CA ARG A 320 -0.63 15.54 -64.04
C ARG A 320 -1.24 16.57 -64.97
N TYR A 321 -2.52 16.41 -65.29
CA TYR A 321 -3.23 17.34 -66.17
C TYR A 321 -4.71 17.49 -65.76
N PRO A 322 -5.37 18.61 -66.10
CA PRO A 322 -6.80 18.78 -65.90
C PRO A 322 -7.59 18.00 -66.97
N LYS A 323 -8.62 17.27 -66.56
CA LYS A 323 -9.55 16.55 -67.45
C LYS A 323 -10.99 16.80 -67.03
N LEU A 324 -11.89 16.91 -68.00
CA LEU A 324 -13.32 17.03 -67.76
C LEU A 324 -13.88 15.65 -67.36
N VAL A 325 -14.27 15.51 -66.09
CA VAL A 325 -14.87 14.28 -65.56
C VAL A 325 -16.30 14.61 -65.14
N LYS A 326 -17.28 14.08 -65.90
CA LYS A 326 -18.72 14.33 -65.69
C LYS A 326 -19.09 15.83 -65.69
N GLY A 327 -18.46 16.61 -66.57
CA GLY A 327 -18.74 18.05 -66.73
C GLY A 327 -17.94 18.99 -65.82
N GLU A 328 -17.16 18.47 -64.87
CA GLU A 328 -16.28 19.26 -64.00
C GLU A 328 -14.81 19.08 -64.38
N SER A 329 -14.04 20.17 -64.41
CA SER A 329 -12.59 20.10 -64.60
C SER A 329 -11.93 19.59 -63.31
N LYS A 330 -11.31 18.41 -63.37
CA LYS A 330 -10.61 17.78 -62.25
C LYS A 330 -9.19 17.43 -62.63
N VAL A 331 -8.27 17.55 -61.68
CA VAL A 331 -6.88 17.13 -61.87
C VAL A 331 -6.81 15.61 -61.81
N VAL A 332 -6.24 15.01 -62.84
CA VAL A 332 -6.05 13.57 -62.97
C VAL A 332 -4.56 13.25 -63.03
N TRP A 333 -4.21 12.07 -62.51
CA TRP A 333 -2.87 11.50 -62.52
C TRP A 333 -2.86 10.26 -63.39
N GLU A 334 -1.84 10.13 -64.23
CA GLU A 334 -1.69 9.03 -65.19
C GLU A 334 -0.25 8.49 -65.17
N TRP A 335 -0.10 7.17 -65.30
CA TRP A 335 1.22 6.55 -65.39
C TRP A 335 1.73 6.55 -66.84
N GLN A 336 2.86 7.22 -67.09
CA GLN A 336 3.41 7.44 -68.44
C GLN A 336 4.28 6.30 -68.97
N VAL A 337 4.89 5.50 -68.11
CA VAL A 337 6.00 4.63 -68.56
C VAL A 337 5.48 3.37 -69.25
N GLU A 338 5.41 3.42 -70.58
CA GLU A 338 5.11 2.24 -71.41
C GLU A 338 6.27 1.23 -71.49
N GLY A 339 7.52 1.67 -71.27
CA GLY A 339 8.75 0.86 -71.47
C GLY A 339 9.32 0.13 -70.25
N SER A 340 8.75 0.32 -69.05
CA SER A 340 9.23 -0.30 -67.79
C SER A 340 8.08 -0.91 -66.97
N LEU A 341 6.93 -1.17 -67.61
CA LEU A 341 5.93 -2.04 -67.00
C LEU A 341 6.66 -3.36 -66.69
N SER A 342 6.73 -3.76 -65.42
CA SER A 342 7.37 -5.00 -65.03
C SER A 342 6.74 -6.14 -65.82
N ALA A 343 7.39 -6.56 -66.92
CA ALA A 343 6.95 -7.69 -67.73
C ALA A 343 6.78 -8.95 -66.85
N SER A 344 7.48 -8.98 -65.71
CA SER A 344 7.33 -9.97 -64.64
C SER A 344 6.00 -9.89 -63.88
N LYS A 345 5.48 -8.71 -63.53
CA LYS A 345 4.17 -8.54 -62.88
C LYS A 345 3.02 -8.87 -63.84
N MET A 346 3.15 -8.45 -65.10
CA MET A 346 2.18 -8.72 -66.15
C MET A 346 2.13 -10.23 -66.49
N LYS A 347 3.28 -10.92 -66.52
CA LYS A 347 3.39 -12.38 -66.64
C LYS A 347 2.77 -13.09 -65.42
N LYS A 348 3.10 -12.66 -64.20
CA LYS A 348 2.55 -13.25 -62.96
C LYS A 348 1.02 -13.13 -62.85
N ARG A 349 0.44 -12.01 -63.32
CA ARG A 349 -1.02 -11.81 -63.34
C ARG A 349 -1.69 -12.64 -64.44
N LYS A 350 -1.05 -12.78 -65.60
CA LYS A 350 -1.49 -13.66 -66.69
C LYS A 350 -1.50 -15.13 -66.26
N ASP A 351 -0.46 -15.57 -65.57
CA ASP A 351 -0.34 -16.93 -65.02
C ASP A 351 -1.41 -17.20 -63.93
N ALA A 352 -1.66 -16.24 -63.03
CA ALA A 352 -2.71 -16.34 -62.01
C ALA A 352 -4.13 -16.37 -62.63
N SER A 353 -4.38 -15.56 -63.66
CA SER A 353 -5.66 -15.57 -64.39
C SER A 353 -5.89 -16.87 -65.17
N GLN A 354 -4.85 -17.42 -65.82
CA GLN A 354 -4.93 -18.72 -66.50
C GLN A 354 -5.19 -19.87 -65.52
N THR A 355 -4.63 -19.82 -64.32
CA THR A 355 -4.87 -20.84 -63.29
C THR A 355 -6.33 -20.81 -62.82
N SER A 356 -6.92 -19.62 -62.62
CA SER A 356 -8.34 -19.48 -62.24
C SER A 356 -9.33 -19.86 -63.35
N VAL A 357 -8.99 -19.62 -64.62
CA VAL A 357 -9.83 -20.00 -65.77
C VAL A 357 -9.79 -21.50 -66.01
N ASN A 358 -8.62 -22.13 -65.89
CA ASN A 358 -8.48 -23.58 -66.01
C ASN A 358 -9.25 -24.33 -64.90
N GLU A 359 -9.21 -23.81 -63.67
CA GLU A 359 -9.97 -24.39 -62.53
C GLU A 359 -11.50 -24.30 -62.74
N SER A 360 -11.98 -23.24 -63.42
CA SER A 360 -13.39 -23.10 -63.80
C SER A 360 -13.81 -23.92 -65.03
N MET A 361 -12.89 -24.23 -65.96
CA MET A 361 -13.14 -25.13 -67.09
C MET A 361 -13.10 -26.61 -66.67
N ASP A 362 -12.23 -26.99 -65.72
CA ASP A 362 -12.19 -28.36 -65.17
C ASP A 362 -13.47 -28.74 -64.41
N LEU A 363 -14.11 -27.78 -63.74
CA LEU A 363 -15.43 -27.99 -63.11
C LEU A 363 -16.56 -28.19 -64.12
N ASN A 364 -16.44 -27.65 -65.33
CA ASN A 364 -17.48 -27.75 -66.37
C ASN A 364 -17.32 -28.99 -67.27
N HIS A 365 -16.13 -29.62 -67.27
CA HIS A 365 -15.88 -30.85 -68.02
C HIS A 365 -16.26 -32.14 -67.26
N GLN A 366 -16.59 -32.05 -65.97
CA GLN A 366 -16.98 -33.17 -65.11
C GLN A 366 -18.49 -33.50 -65.09
N GLN A 367 -19.32 -32.77 -65.85
CA GLN A 367 -20.76 -33.06 -65.97
C GLN A 367 -21.15 -33.48 -67.39
N ARG A 368 -20.80 -34.72 -67.77
CA ARG A 368 -21.65 -35.59 -68.60
C ARG A 368 -21.23 -37.06 -68.46
N PRO A 369 -22.15 -37.97 -68.07
CA PRO A 369 -21.83 -39.34 -67.69
C PRO A 369 -21.78 -40.29 -68.90
N ALA A 370 -20.79 -41.18 -68.93
CA ALA A 370 -20.77 -42.36 -69.81
C ALA A 370 -21.45 -43.54 -69.10
N MET A 371 -22.40 -44.15 -69.82
CA MET A 371 -23.16 -45.35 -69.49
C MET A 371 -22.29 -46.53 -69.02
N LYS A 372 -22.79 -47.27 -68.03
CA LYS A 372 -22.41 -48.68 -67.79
C LYS A 372 -23.59 -49.59 -68.11
N THR A 373 -23.40 -50.40 -69.16
CA THR A 373 -23.85 -51.80 -69.27
C THR A 373 -23.48 -52.57 -67.98
N GLY A 374 -24.24 -53.52 -67.43
CA GLY A 374 -25.19 -54.44 -68.03
C GLY A 374 -24.71 -55.87 -67.77
N GLN A 375 -24.75 -56.33 -66.51
CA GLN A 375 -25.03 -57.70 -66.04
C GLN A 375 -24.84 -57.79 -64.53
#